data_AF-A0A7S8E658-F1
#
_entry.id   AF-A0A7S8E658-F1
#
_cell.length_a   1.000
_cell.length_b   1.000
_cell.length_c   1.000
_cell.angle_alpha   90.00
_cell.angle_beta   90.00
_cell.angle_gamma   90.00
#
_symmetry.space_group_name_H-M   'P 1'
#
loop_
_entity.id
_entity.type
_entity.pdbx_description
1 polymer ?
#
loop_
_entity_poly.entity_id
_entity_poly.type
_entity_poly.pdbx_seq_one_letter_code
_entity_poly.pdbx_strand_id
1 'polypeptide(L)'
;MSDNSTGSNKTLFNVAWHRFSIITSVVSDATARIVSVLFYFTLLVPFGIVSRLFSDALDTNGSAQWLDREPVPNDIDSAKLQG
;
A
#
# COMPACT_ATOMS: atom_id res chain seq x y z
N MET A 1 44.23 -19.23 -36.62
CA MET A 1 43.01 -18.60 -37.19
C MET A 1 42.00 -18.48 -36.06
N SER A 2 42.14 -17.48 -35.16
CA SER A 2 41.23 -17.34 -34.01
C SER A 2 40.00 -16.53 -34.40
N ASP A 3 38.84 -17.07 -34.04
CA ASP A 3 37.50 -16.57 -34.25
C ASP A 3 37.30 -15.12 -33.76
N ASN A 4 37.01 -14.20 -34.70
CA ASN A 4 36.67 -12.78 -34.47
C ASN A 4 35.15 -12.56 -34.33
N SER A 5 34.32 -13.60 -34.40
CA SER A 5 32.85 -13.45 -34.35
C SER A 5 32.32 -13.22 -32.93
N THR A 6 33.03 -13.69 -31.90
CA THR A 6 32.57 -13.64 -30.51
C THR A 6 32.67 -12.26 -29.86
N GLY A 7 33.56 -11.39 -30.35
CA GLY A 7 33.72 -10.01 -29.85
C GLY A 7 32.69 -9.04 -30.40
N SER A 8 32.35 -9.16 -31.70
CA SER A 8 31.38 -8.29 -32.39
C SER A 8 29.96 -8.43 -31.80
N ASN A 9 29.55 -9.66 -31.48
CA ASN A 9 28.23 -9.91 -30.89
C ASN A 9 28.08 -9.26 -29.51
N LYS A 10 29.16 -9.22 -28.71
CA LYS A 10 29.15 -8.59 -27.39
C LYS A 10 29.08 -7.06 -27.49
N THR A 11 29.76 -6.45 -28.46
CA THR A 11 29.72 -5.00 -28.65
C THR A 11 28.36 -4.54 -29.21
N LEU A 12 27.81 -5.26 -30.19
CA LEU A 12 26.45 -5.04 -30.71
C LEU A 12 25.39 -5.21 -29.62
N PHE A 13 25.50 -6.27 -28.81
CA PHE A 13 24.61 -6.51 -27.67
C PHE A 13 24.70 -5.38 -26.63
N ASN A 14 25.90 -4.93 -26.28
CA ASN A 14 26.09 -3.84 -25.31
C ASN A 14 25.49 -2.52 -25.81
N VAL A 15 25.67 -2.20 -27.10
CA VAL A 15 25.08 -0.99 -27.71
C VAL A 15 23.55 -1.08 -27.75
N ALA A 16 23.01 -2.25 -28.12
CA ALA A 16 21.57 -2.50 -28.13
C ALA A 16 20.97 -2.42 -26.71
N TRP A 17 21.63 -3.03 -25.72
CA TRP A 17 21.22 -3.01 -24.32
C TRP A 17 21.24 -1.60 -23.74
N HIS A 18 22.27 -0.82 -24.05
CA HIS A 18 22.36 0.57 -23.61
C HIS A 18 21.22 1.44 -24.16
N ARG A 19 20.93 1.32 -25.46
CA ARG A 19 19.81 2.05 -26.09
C ARG A 19 18.45 1.58 -25.58
N PHE A 20 18.29 0.27 -25.39
CA PHE A 20 17.08 -0.31 -24.81
C PHE A 20 16.85 0.22 -23.40
N SER A 21 17.90 0.24 -22.56
CA SER A 21 17.83 0.77 -21.19
C SER A 21 17.32 2.22 -21.15
N ILE A 22 17.82 3.09 -22.03
CA ILE A 22 17.37 4.49 -22.13
C ILE A 22 15.87 4.56 -22.46
N ILE A 23 15.40 3.80 -23.45
CA ILE A 23 13.98 3.78 -23.84
C ILE A 23 13.12 3.24 -22.70
N THR A 24 13.54 2.14 -22.07
CA THR A 24 12.81 1.54 -20.97
C THR A 24 12.71 2.45 -19.76
N SER A 25 13.73 3.27 -19.46
CA SER A 25 13.71 4.18 -18.31
C SER A 25 12.59 5.23 -18.39
N VAL A 26 12.22 5.65 -19.61
CA VAL A 26 11.15 6.63 -19.84
C VAL A 26 9.78 5.96 -19.80
N VAL A 27 9.66 4.76 -20.36
CA VAL A 27 8.38 4.03 -20.43
C VAL A 27 8.03 3.38 -19.09
N SER A 28 9.03 2.97 -18.31
CA SER A 28 8.84 2.23 -17.06
C SER A 28 8.12 3.05 -16.00
N ASP A 29 8.32 4.36 -15.93
CA ASP A 29 7.65 5.20 -14.94
C ASP A 29 6.13 5.24 -15.17
N ALA A 30 5.71 5.45 -16.42
CA ALA A 30 4.30 5.45 -16.79
C ALA A 30 3.66 4.06 -16.55
N THR A 31 4.33 2.98 -16.96
CA THR A 31 3.85 1.62 -16.73
C THR A 31 3.79 1.29 -15.24
N ALA A 32 4.82 1.65 -14.46
CA ALA A 32 4.85 1.41 -13.02
C ALA A 32 3.70 2.15 -12.33
N ARG A 33 3.46 3.42 -12.69
CA ARG A 33 2.34 4.20 -12.13
C ARG A 33 0.99 3.57 -12.48
N ILE A 34 0.79 3.15 -13.74
CA ILE A 34 -0.45 2.49 -14.15
C ILE A 34 -0.67 1.20 -13.34
N VAL A 35 0.36 0.36 -13.24
CA VAL A 35 0.30 -0.89 -12.46
C VAL A 35 0.02 -0.59 -10.99
N SER A 36 0.70 0.38 -10.38
CA SER A 36 0.46 0.77 -8.98
C SER A 36 -0.96 1.28 -8.74
N VAL A 37 -1.50 2.10 -9.65
CA VAL A 37 -2.88 2.60 -9.57
C VAL A 37 -3.87 1.44 -9.67
N LEU A 38 -3.69 0.54 -10.63
CA LEU A 38 -4.54 -0.64 -10.77
C LEU A 38 -4.47 -1.52 -9.52
N PHE A 39 -3.29 -1.75 -8.97
CA PHE A 39 -3.10 -2.53 -7.75
C PHE A 39 -3.79 -1.89 -6.54
N TYR A 40 -3.66 -0.57 -6.41
CA TYR A 40 -4.33 0.20 -5.36
C TYR A 40 -5.85 0.03 -5.44
N PHE A 41 -6.44 0.25 -6.62
CA PHE A 41 -7.90 0.17 -6.78
C PHE A 41 -8.45 -1.26 -6.78
N THR A 42 -7.67 -2.27 -7.14
CA THR A 42 -8.14 -3.66 -7.18
C THR A 42 -7.89 -4.44 -5.89
N LEU A 43 -6.88 -4.08 -5.09
CA LEU A 43 -6.55 -4.80 -3.87
C LEU A 43 -6.79 -3.96 -2.61
N LEU A 44 -6.23 -2.75 -2.53
CA LEU A 44 -6.32 -1.94 -1.31
C LEU A 44 -7.72 -1.34 -1.11
N VAL A 45 -8.27 -0.72 -2.15
CA VAL A 45 -9.58 -0.05 -2.08
C VAL A 45 -10.71 -0.99 -1.69
N PRO A 46 -10.94 -2.15 -2.35
CA PRO A 46 -12.04 -3.02 -1.94
C PRO A 46 -11.86 -3.54 -0.51
N PHE A 47 -10.63 -3.85 -0.09
CA PHE A 47 -10.37 -4.30 1.28
C PHE A 47 -10.65 -3.20 2.31
N GLY A 48 -10.27 -1.95 2.02
CA GLY A 48 -10.56 -0.80 2.87
C GLY A 48 -12.03 -0.41 2.92
N ILE A 49 -12.76 -0.56 1.81
CA ILE A 49 -14.21 -0.36 1.77
C ILE A 49 -14.91 -1.43 2.59
N VAL A 50 -14.56 -2.71 2.38
CA VAL A 50 -15.10 -3.85 3.13
C VAL A 50 -14.81 -3.67 4.62
N SER A 51 -13.57 -3.44 5.02
CA SER A 51 -13.24 -3.25 6.44
C SER A 51 -14.00 -2.09 7.05
N ARG A 52 -14.13 -0.96 6.35
CA ARG A 52 -14.90 0.19 6.84
C ARG A 52 -16.40 -0.09 6.96
N LEU A 53 -16.98 -0.86 6.03
CA LEU A 53 -18.41 -1.18 6.06
C LEU A 53 -18.76 -2.25 7.12
N PHE A 54 -17.86 -3.21 7.35
CA PHE A 54 -18.11 -4.34 8.27
C PHE A 54 -17.50 -4.14 9.66
N SER A 55 -16.50 -3.28 9.82
CA SER A 55 -15.96 -2.88 11.10
C SER A 55 -16.35 -1.44 11.36
N ASP A 56 -17.56 -1.27 11.92
CA ASP A 56 -18.00 0.03 12.41
C ASP A 56 -17.18 0.40 13.67
N ALA A 57 -16.02 1.00 13.46
CA ALA A 57 -15.08 1.36 14.52
C ALA A 57 -15.54 2.60 15.32
N LEU A 58 -16.59 3.26 14.86
CA LEU A 58 -17.11 4.49 15.41
C LEU A 58 -18.62 4.36 15.24
N ASP A 59 -19.35 3.87 16.23
CA ASP A 59 -20.82 3.65 16.20
C ASP A 59 -21.58 4.94 15.81
N THR A 60 -21.50 5.31 14.54
CA THR A 60 -21.90 6.62 14.00
C THR A 60 -23.36 6.56 13.56
N ASN A 61 -23.86 5.34 13.31
CA ASN A 61 -25.27 5.06 13.08
C ASN A 61 -25.99 4.57 14.34
N GLY A 62 -25.29 4.39 15.47
CA GLY A 62 -25.92 4.19 16.76
C GLY A 62 -26.79 5.39 17.10
N SER A 63 -28.03 5.14 17.51
CA SER A 63 -28.82 6.20 18.12
C SER A 63 -28.04 6.78 19.29
N ALA A 64 -28.16 8.09 19.56
CA ALA A 64 -27.61 8.66 20.78
C ALA A 64 -28.31 8.02 21.98
N GLN A 65 -27.71 6.97 22.54
CA GLN A 65 -28.22 6.25 23.70
C GLN A 65 -27.45 6.76 24.91
N TRP A 66 -28.17 7.01 25.99
CA TRP A 66 -27.53 7.08 27.29
C TRP A 66 -26.98 5.69 27.60
N LEU A 67 -25.68 5.50 27.42
CA LEU A 67 -25.00 4.31 27.89
C LEU A 67 -25.08 4.31 29.41
N ASP A 68 -25.78 3.32 29.96
CA ASP A 68 -25.82 3.11 31.40
C ASP A 68 -24.40 2.78 31.85
N ARG A 69 -23.74 3.75 32.46
CA ARG A 69 -22.38 3.59 32.98
C ARG A 69 -22.52 3.14 34.42
N GLU A 70 -21.91 2.00 34.73
CA GLU A 70 -21.88 1.52 36.11
C GLU A 70 -21.37 2.64 37.03
N PRO A 71 -22.10 2.98 38.10
CA PRO A 71 -21.71 4.05 38.99
C PRO A 71 -20.32 3.75 39.52
N VAL A 72 -19.41 4.69 39.29
CA VAL A 72 -18.06 4.62 39.82
C VAL A 72 -18.17 4.55 41.35
N PRO A 73 -17.60 3.52 41.99
CA PRO A 73 -17.58 3.42 43.44
C PRO A 73 -16.97 4.70 44.04
N ASN A 74 -17.64 5.32 45.01
CA ASN A 74 -17.19 6.58 45.63
C ASN A 74 -16.14 6.36 46.74
N ASP A 75 -15.39 5.25 46.70
CA ASP A 75 -14.34 4.99 47.66
C ASP A 75 -13.02 5.71 47.31
N ILE A 76 -12.21 5.98 48.32
CA ILE A 76 -10.95 6.71 48.15
C ILE A 76 -9.95 5.91 47.31
N ASP A 77 -10.08 4.59 47.27
CA ASP A 77 -9.15 3.71 46.57
C ASP A 77 -9.46 3.62 45.06
N SER A 78 -10.73 3.63 44.67
CA SER A 78 -11.20 3.72 43.28
C SER A 78 -10.87 5.07 42.64
N ALA A 79 -10.83 6.15 43.43
CA ALA A 79 -10.47 7.50 42.97
C ALA A 79 -9.01 7.60 42.49
N LYS A 80 -8.11 6.76 43.04
CA LYS A 80 -6.68 6.72 42.66
C LYS A 80 -6.46 6.11 41.27
N LEU A 81 -7.43 5.35 40.75
CA LEU A 81 -7.35 4.65 39.47
C LEU A 81 -7.94 5.47 38.29
N GLN A 82 -8.47 6.67 38.56
CA GLN A 82 -9.17 7.52 37.59
C GLN A 82 -8.38 8.78 37.17
N GLY A 83 -7.12 8.90 37.59
CA GLY A 83 -6.20 9.98 37.21
C GLY A 83 -5.41 9.70 35.95
#